data_AF-A0ABD0LWL4-F1
#
_entry.id   AF-A0ABD0LWL4-F1
#
_cell.length_a   1.000
_cell.length_b   1.000
_cell.length_c   1.000
_cell.angle_alpha   90.00
_cell.angle_beta   90.00
_cell.angle_gamma   90.00
#
_symmetry.space_group_name_H-M   'P 1'
#
loop_
_entity.id
_entity.type
_entity.pdbx_description
1 polymer ?
#
loop_
_entity_poly.entity_id
_entity_poly.type
_entity_poly.pdbx_seq_one_letter_code
_entity_poly.pdbx_strand_id
1 'polypeptide(L)'
;MDTLPPELLCYILSKLDGYSLGRASQVCCKWRDMVNILSRGFNIWLKCCAEDWDLDSVVSFSQQMCLLTTEGFREAQARKEDWAYWRNMYAEYCRYRLLKKWTLFRRKIDCQDKPRPGVTSVAVDVHEILLFVACYDECGCVVGWTWSGFKHKGDKTNGTPNG
;
A
#
# COMPACT_ATOMS: atom_id res chain seq x y z
N MET A 1 -4.48 35.59 -9.17
CA MET A 1 -4.79 34.31 -8.52
C MET A 1 -3.84 34.17 -7.36
N ASP A 2 -4.35 34.24 -6.14
CA ASP A 2 -3.55 34.20 -4.92
C ASP A 2 -3.00 32.79 -4.73
N THR A 3 -1.77 32.59 -5.18
CA THR A 3 -1.06 31.33 -4.96
C THR A 3 -0.66 31.22 -3.51
N LEU A 4 -1.04 30.12 -2.86
CA LEU A 4 -0.63 29.80 -1.50
C LEU A 4 0.91 29.93 -1.36
N PRO A 5 1.40 30.66 -0.34
CA PRO A 5 2.82 30.75 -0.01
C PRO A 5 3.47 29.36 0.14
N PRO A 6 4.70 29.16 -0.35
CA PRO A 6 5.40 27.87 -0.26
C PRO A 6 5.52 27.33 1.16
N GLU A 7 5.70 28.21 2.15
CA GLU A 7 5.85 27.87 3.56
C GLU A 7 4.57 27.27 4.12
N LEU A 8 3.42 27.85 3.77
CA LEU A 8 2.10 27.33 4.15
C LEU A 8 1.82 26.00 3.47
N LEU A 9 2.17 25.86 2.18
CA LEU A 9 2.03 24.58 1.48
C LEU A 9 2.90 23.50 2.12
N CYS A 10 4.15 23.82 2.45
CA CYS A 10 5.08 22.93 3.13
C CYS A 10 4.53 22.50 4.50
N TYR A 11 4.00 23.45 5.28
CA TYR A 11 3.35 23.16 6.55
C TYR A 11 2.17 22.20 6.40
N ILE A 12 1.24 22.48 5.47
CA ILE A 12 0.08 21.62 5.20
C ILE A 12 0.53 20.21 4.82
N LEU A 13 1.49 20.09 3.90
CA LEU A 13 2.01 18.80 3.46
C LEU A 13 2.71 18.05 4.61
N SER A 14 3.40 18.74 5.52
CA SER A 14 4.05 18.11 6.69
C SER A 14 3.08 17.50 7.72
N LYS A 15 1.78 17.80 7.60
CA LYS A 15 0.70 17.26 8.44
C LYS A 15 -0.01 16.06 7.82
N LEU A 16 0.30 15.71 6.58
CA LEU A 16 -0.26 14.53 5.94
C LEU A 16 0.39 13.25 6.47
N ASP A 17 -0.39 12.17 6.53
CA ASP A 17 0.16 10.82 6.70
C ASP A 17 1.01 10.44 5.48
N GLY A 18 1.86 9.42 5.62
CA GLY A 18 2.82 9.08 4.56
C GLY A 18 2.11 8.64 3.26
N TYR A 19 0.95 7.99 3.37
CA TYR A 19 0.15 7.60 2.20
C TYR A 19 -0.35 8.82 1.41
N SER A 20 -1.00 9.77 2.09
CA SER A 20 -1.53 10.99 1.48
C SER A 20 -0.41 11.90 0.98
N LEU A 21 0.73 11.95 1.68
CA LEU A 21 1.93 12.65 1.23
C LEU A 21 2.48 12.07 -0.08
N GLY A 22 2.50 10.74 -0.21
CA GLY A 22 2.86 10.05 -1.44
C GLY A 22 1.94 10.45 -2.60
N ARG A 23 0.62 10.48 -2.37
CA ARG A 23 -0.36 10.93 -3.37
C ARG A 23 -0.23 12.41 -3.71
N ALA A 24 0.06 13.26 -2.72
CA ALA A 24 0.28 14.69 -2.90
C ALA A 24 1.44 14.97 -3.89
N SER A 25 2.50 14.17 -3.86
CA SER A 25 3.64 14.28 -4.80
C SER A 25 3.28 14.03 -6.28
N GLN A 26 2.12 13.42 -6.53
CA GLN A 26 1.63 13.09 -7.88
C GLN A 26 0.68 14.15 -8.45
N VAL A 27 0.23 15.12 -7.63
CA VAL A 27 -0.78 16.12 -8.05
C VAL A 27 -0.23 17.08 -9.09
N CYS A 28 0.91 17.72 -8.81
CA CYS A 28 1.58 18.63 -9.75
C CYS A 28 3.07 18.78 -9.41
N CYS A 29 3.85 19.42 -10.29
CA CYS A 29 5.29 19.66 -10.09
C CYS A 29 5.57 20.43 -8.79
N LYS A 30 4.83 21.52 -8.52
CA LYS A 30 5.00 22.32 -7.29
C LYS A 30 4.85 21.48 -6.01
N TRP A 31 3.86 20.60 -5.96
CA TRP A 31 3.63 19.73 -4.80
C TRP A 31 4.73 18.68 -4.68
N ARG A 32 5.15 18.08 -5.79
CA ARG A 32 6.29 17.15 -5.83
C ARG A 32 7.56 17.79 -5.29
N ASP A 33 7.85 19.03 -5.69
CA ASP A 33 9.03 19.76 -5.25
C ASP A 33 8.97 20.05 -3.74
N MET A 34 7.81 20.44 -3.22
CA MET A 34 7.63 20.61 -1.77
C MET A 34 7.80 19.30 -1.00
N VAL A 35 7.25 18.18 -1.50
CA VAL A 35 7.46 16.86 -0.88
C VAL A 35 8.94 16.47 -0.92
N ASN A 36 9.66 16.78 -2.01
CA ASN A 36 11.10 16.54 -2.09
C ASN A 36 11.90 17.37 -1.08
N ILE A 37 11.52 18.65 -0.87
CA ILE A 37 12.11 19.51 0.17
C ILE A 37 11.86 18.90 1.55
N LEU A 38 10.62 18.49 1.85
CA LEU A 38 10.27 17.83 3.11
C LEU A 38 11.06 16.53 3.32
N SER A 39 11.19 15.73 2.25
CA SER A 39 11.92 14.47 2.27
C SER A 39 13.40 14.70 2.62
N ARG A 40 14.06 15.63 1.93
CA ARG A 40 15.50 15.88 2.08
C ARG A 40 15.86 16.69 3.31
N GLY A 41 15.01 17.66 3.68
CA GLY A 41 15.29 18.62 4.75
C GLY A 41 14.90 18.13 6.14
N PHE A 42 13.79 17.38 6.23
CA PHE A 42 13.19 17.02 7.53
C PHE A 42 13.09 15.50 7.74
N ASN A 43 13.52 14.72 6.75
CA ASN A 43 13.35 13.26 6.71
C ASN A 43 11.90 12.85 7.00
N ILE A 44 10.96 13.49 6.30
CA ILE A 44 9.51 13.35 6.57
C ILE A 44 9.04 11.88 6.52
N TRP A 45 9.69 11.04 5.72
CA TRP A 45 9.34 9.63 5.59
C TRP A 45 9.69 8.82 6.84
N LEU A 46 10.80 9.13 7.52
CA LEU A 46 11.13 8.52 8.81
C LEU A 46 10.06 8.89 9.85
N LYS A 47 9.62 10.16 9.86
CA LYS A 47 8.51 10.60 10.71
C LYS A 47 7.23 9.82 10.39
N CYS A 48 6.85 9.70 9.12
CA CYS A 48 5.68 8.92 8.73
C CYS A 48 5.79 7.45 9.14
N CYS A 49 6.98 6.82 9.03
CA CYS A 49 7.19 5.47 9.53
C CYS A 49 6.89 5.38 11.04
N ALA A 50 7.41 6.30 11.85
CA ALA A 50 7.21 6.29 13.29
C ALA A 50 5.78 6.61 13.74
N GLU A 51 5.04 7.42 12.96
CA GLU A 51 3.64 7.76 13.28
C GLU A 51 2.67 6.65 12.84
N ASP A 52 2.92 6.01 11.69
CA ASP A 52 1.99 5.04 11.10
C ASP A 52 2.29 3.58 11.47
N TRP A 53 3.46 3.31 12.06
CA TRP A 53 3.91 1.96 12.44
C TRP A 53 4.23 1.93 13.92
N ASP A 54 4.04 0.75 14.52
CA ASP A 54 4.68 0.45 15.79
C ASP A 54 6.21 0.48 15.64
N LEU A 55 6.90 1.07 16.61
CA LEU A 55 8.34 1.27 16.57
C LEU A 55 9.10 -0.07 16.52
N ASP A 56 8.59 -1.12 17.17
CA ASP A 56 9.20 -2.46 17.13
C ASP A 56 9.14 -3.03 15.71
N SER A 57 8.03 -2.81 14.99
CA SER A 57 7.88 -3.17 13.58
C SER A 57 8.84 -2.38 12.68
N VAL A 58 9.02 -1.06 12.92
CA VAL A 58 9.99 -0.25 12.15
C VAL A 58 11.40 -0.80 12.33
N VAL A 59 11.79 -1.11 13.57
CA VAL A 59 13.12 -1.62 13.91
C VAL A 59 13.35 -3.02 13.35
N SER A 60 12.34 -3.89 13.44
CA SER A 60 12.39 -5.22 12.83
C SER A 60 12.58 -5.16 11.31
N PHE A 61 11.88 -4.24 10.65
CA PHE A 61 11.95 -4.08 9.19
C PHE A 61 13.22 -3.36 8.72
N SER A 62 13.67 -2.34 9.44
CA SER A 62 14.89 -1.57 9.10
C SER A 62 16.17 -2.26 9.56
N GLN A 63 16.07 -3.19 10.50
CA GLN A 63 17.17 -3.80 11.25
C GLN A 63 18.00 -2.79 12.06
N GLN A 64 17.48 -1.57 12.26
CA GLN A 64 18.17 -0.51 12.99
C GLN A 64 17.67 -0.39 14.43
N MET A 65 18.29 -1.17 15.33
CA MET A 65 17.95 -1.19 16.76
C MET A 65 18.11 0.17 17.47
N CYS A 66 18.94 1.07 16.94
CA CYS A 66 19.14 2.40 17.52
C CYS A 66 17.84 3.22 17.57
N LEU A 67 16.89 2.98 16.66
CA LEU A 67 15.63 3.71 16.58
C LEU A 67 14.66 3.43 17.73
N LEU A 68 14.89 2.39 18.55
CA LEU A 68 14.08 2.07 19.72
C LEU A 68 14.14 3.16 20.80
N THR A 69 15.15 4.04 20.74
CA THR A 69 15.31 5.14 21.68
C THR A 69 14.92 6.46 21.02
N THR A 70 14.29 7.35 21.78
CA THR A 70 13.99 8.73 21.34
C THR A 70 15.25 9.44 20.82
N GLU A 71 16.40 9.15 21.44
CA GLU A 71 17.67 9.73 21.04
C GLU A 71 18.19 9.15 19.72
N GLY A 72 18.15 7.83 19.53
CA GLY A 72 18.53 7.22 18.27
C GLY A 72 17.63 7.59 17.09
N PHE A 73 16.34 7.86 17.35
CA PHE A 73 15.44 8.44 16.34
C PHE A 73 15.86 9.86 15.96
N ARG A 74 16.19 10.72 16.94
CA ARG A 74 16.72 12.07 16.69
C ARG A 74 18.04 12.03 15.96
N GLU A 75 18.92 11.11 16.31
CA GLU A 75 20.19 10.92 15.63
C GLU A 75 20.00 10.46 14.19
N ALA A 76 19.10 9.51 13.91
CA ALA A 76 18.81 9.08 12.54
C ALA A 76 18.24 10.24 11.69
N GLN A 77 17.38 11.07 12.30
CA GLN A 77 16.87 12.28 11.68
C GLN A 77 17.99 13.31 11.42
N ALA A 78 18.92 13.48 12.37
CA ALA A 78 20.05 14.42 12.27
C ALA A 78 21.15 13.95 11.30
N ARG A 79 21.39 12.64 11.21
CA ARG A 79 22.36 12.03 10.28
C ARG A 79 21.96 12.19 8.82
N LYS A 80 20.74 12.65 8.53
CA LYS A 80 20.16 12.70 7.18
C LYS A 80 20.36 11.35 6.49
N GLU A 81 20.10 10.26 7.21
CA GLU A 81 20.03 8.95 6.58
C GLU A 81 19.17 9.07 5.33
N ASP A 82 19.60 8.40 4.26
CA ASP A 82 19.10 8.65 2.91
C ASP A 82 17.57 8.69 2.93
N TRP A 83 16.98 9.87 2.72
CA TRP A 83 15.54 10.05 2.70
C TRP A 83 14.86 9.08 1.71
N ALA A 84 15.60 8.64 0.68
CA ALA A 84 15.16 7.64 -0.27
C ALA A 84 15.02 6.26 0.38
N TYR A 85 15.91 5.87 1.30
CA TYR A 85 15.78 4.65 2.09
C TYR A 85 14.47 4.67 2.88
N TRP A 86 14.23 5.72 3.65
CA TRP A 86 13.01 5.86 4.47
C TRP A 86 11.73 5.90 3.63
N ARG A 87 11.76 6.58 2.48
CA ARG A 87 10.64 6.57 1.53
C ARG A 87 10.36 5.16 1.00
N ASN A 88 11.40 4.43 0.61
CA ASN A 88 11.26 3.08 0.07
C ASN A 88 10.76 2.10 1.16
N MET A 89 11.28 2.22 2.38
CA MET A 89 10.78 1.53 3.58
C MET A 89 9.29 1.78 3.79
N TYR A 90 8.86 3.05 3.77
CA TYR A 90 7.45 3.41 3.90
C TYR A 90 6.57 2.80 2.79
N ALA A 91 7.07 2.82 1.55
CA ALA A 91 6.39 2.20 0.42
C ALA A 91 6.22 0.68 0.59
N GLU A 92 7.25 -0.03 1.06
CA GLU A 92 7.16 -1.47 1.31
C GLU A 92 6.15 -1.82 2.39
N TYR A 93 6.06 -1.05 3.47
CA TYR A 93 5.00 -1.26 4.45
C TYR A 93 3.62 -0.99 3.91
N CYS A 94 3.45 0.06 3.11
CA CYS A 94 2.15 0.30 2.47
C CYS A 94 1.73 -0.92 1.65
N ARG A 95 2.67 -1.55 0.90
CA ARG A 95 2.43 -2.82 0.20
C ARG A 95 2.10 -3.96 1.16
N TYR A 96 2.89 -4.17 2.21
CA TYR A 96 2.66 -5.21 3.21
C TYR A 96 1.28 -5.07 3.87
N ARG A 97 0.88 -3.86 4.27
CA ARG A 97 -0.40 -3.58 4.92
C ARG A 97 -1.57 -3.83 3.97
N LEU A 98 -1.43 -3.48 2.69
CA LEU A 98 -2.42 -3.83 1.66
C LEU A 98 -2.51 -5.35 1.52
N LEU A 99 -1.39 -6.06 1.36
CA LEU A 99 -1.36 -7.52 1.26
C LEU A 99 -1.96 -8.21 2.49
N LYS A 100 -1.66 -7.75 3.71
CA LYS A 100 -2.23 -8.29 4.96
C LYS A 100 -3.73 -8.07 5.05
N LYS A 101 -4.25 -6.94 4.56
CA LYS A 101 -5.71 -6.76 4.43
C LYS A 101 -6.27 -7.76 3.41
N TRP A 102 -5.58 -7.98 2.30
CA TRP A 102 -6.00 -8.93 1.26
C TRP A 102 -5.99 -10.39 1.75
N THR A 103 -5.03 -10.79 2.58
CA THR A 103 -5.02 -12.14 3.18
C THR A 103 -6.20 -12.36 4.12
N LEU A 104 -6.64 -11.33 4.84
CA LEU A 104 -7.88 -11.36 5.63
C LEU A 104 -9.13 -11.39 4.75
N PHE A 105 -9.07 -10.80 3.56
CA PHE A 105 -10.11 -10.86 2.52
C PHE A 105 -10.03 -12.13 1.65
N ARG A 106 -9.32 -13.19 2.08
CA ARG A 106 -9.40 -14.52 1.44
C ARG A 106 -10.86 -15.02 1.44
N ARG A 107 -11.61 -14.60 0.43
CA ARG A 107 -12.77 -15.35 -0.03
C ARG A 107 -12.22 -16.58 -0.70
N LYS A 108 -12.63 -17.73 -0.18
CA LYS A 108 -12.52 -18.98 -0.92
C LYS A 108 -13.24 -18.74 -2.25
N ILE A 109 -12.49 -18.74 -3.34
CA ILE A 109 -13.09 -18.76 -4.68
C ILE A 109 -13.61 -20.18 -4.81
N ASP A 110 -14.89 -20.38 -4.51
CA ASP A 110 -15.58 -21.60 -4.89
C ASP A 110 -15.72 -21.54 -6.41
N CYS A 111 -14.82 -22.24 -7.10
CA CYS A 111 -15.04 -22.58 -8.50
C CYS A 111 -16.34 -23.37 -8.56
N GLN A 112 -17.43 -22.75 -9.02
CA GLN A 112 -18.73 -23.41 -9.13
C GLN A 112 -18.68 -24.57 -10.13
N ASP A 113 -17.70 -24.55 -11.03
CA ASP A 113 -17.37 -25.67 -11.90
C ASP A 113 -16.42 -26.61 -11.18
N LYS A 114 -16.89 -27.83 -10.89
CA LYS A 114 -16.01 -28.91 -10.45
C LYS A 114 -14.87 -29.03 -11.48
N PRO A 115 -13.60 -29.10 -11.05
CA PRO A 115 -12.51 -29.34 -11.97
C PRO A 115 -12.84 -30.62 -12.76
N ARG A 116 -12.71 -30.56 -14.09
CA ARG A 116 -12.86 -31.76 -14.91
C ARG A 116 -11.85 -32.81 -14.41
N PRO A 117 -12.22 -34.10 -14.37
CA PRO A 117 -11.24 -35.16 -14.09
C PRO A 117 -10.06 -35.00 -15.06
N GLY A 118 -8.82 -35.01 -14.55
CA GLY A 118 -7.60 -34.88 -15.37
C GLY A 118 -6.92 -33.50 -15.35
N VAL A 119 -7.38 -32.54 -14.54
CA VAL A 119 -6.61 -31.31 -14.30
C VAL A 119 -5.42 -31.62 -13.39
N THR A 120 -4.21 -31.53 -13.93
CA THR A 120 -2.96 -31.90 -13.23
C THR A 120 -2.23 -30.71 -12.63
N SER A 121 -2.47 -29.50 -13.14
CA SER A 121 -1.85 -28.29 -12.63
C SER A 121 -2.69 -27.05 -12.89
N VAL A 122 -2.63 -26.10 -11.94
CA VAL A 122 -3.29 -24.80 -12.01
C VAL A 122 -2.20 -23.73 -11.94
N ALA A 123 -2.07 -22.92 -12.99
CA ALA A 123 -1.27 -21.71 -12.96
C ALA A 123 -2.19 -20.53 -12.63
N VAL A 124 -1.76 -19.71 -11.68
CA VAL A 124 -2.49 -18.50 -11.27
C VAL A 124 -1.58 -17.31 -11.48
N ASP A 125 -2.03 -16.35 -12.28
CA ASP A 125 -1.35 -15.07 -12.45
C ASP A 125 -2.30 -13.92 -12.06
N VAL A 126 -1.75 -12.88 -11.47
CA VAL A 126 -2.51 -11.73 -10.97
C VAL A 126 -1.95 -10.47 -11.60
N HIS A 127 -2.73 -9.85 -12.48
CA HIS A 127 -2.35 -8.61 -13.14
C HIS A 127 -3.36 -7.49 -12.79
N GLU A 128 -2.91 -6.54 -11.98
CA GLU A 128 -3.65 -5.35 -11.52
C GLU A 128 -4.96 -5.64 -10.74
N ILE A 129 -6.00 -6.09 -11.44
CA ILE A 129 -7.32 -6.46 -10.89
C ILE A 129 -7.86 -7.77 -11.47
N LEU A 130 -7.11 -8.40 -12.38
CA LEU A 130 -7.50 -9.61 -13.08
C LEU A 130 -6.77 -10.80 -12.47
N LEU A 131 -7.55 -11.81 -12.08
CA LEU A 131 -7.05 -13.14 -11.78
C LEU A 131 -7.15 -13.98 -13.04
N PHE A 132 -6.01 -14.45 -13.52
CA PHE A 132 -5.91 -15.46 -14.57
C PHE A 132 -5.71 -16.80 -13.90
N VAL A 133 -6.64 -17.72 -14.16
CA VAL A 133 -6.48 -19.12 -13.78
C VAL A 133 -6.37 -19.91 -15.07
N ALA A 134 -5.29 -20.68 -15.21
CA ALA A 134 -5.09 -21.60 -16.32
C ALA A 134 -5.02 -23.01 -15.76
N CYS A 135 -5.90 -23.89 -16.24
CA CYS A 135 -5.85 -25.32 -15.94
C CYS A 135 -5.28 -26.06 -17.15
N TYR A 136 -4.36 -26.99 -16.88
CA TYR A 136 -3.84 -27.93 -17.86
C TYR A 136 -4.55 -29.27 -17.71
N ASP A 137 -5.11 -29.78 -18.80
CA ASP A 137 -5.53 -31.19 -18.89
C ASP A 137 -4.43 -32.06 -19.51
N GLU A 138 -4.56 -33.38 -19.37
CA GLU A 138 -3.65 -34.36 -19.97
C GLU A 138 -3.57 -34.28 -21.51
N CYS A 139 -4.50 -33.56 -22.15
CA CYS A 139 -4.53 -33.33 -23.60
C CYS A 139 -3.76 -32.06 -24.02
N GLY A 140 -3.19 -31.32 -23.08
CA GLY A 140 -2.46 -30.07 -23.35
C GLY A 140 -3.36 -28.88 -23.67
N CYS A 141 -4.67 -28.96 -23.40
CA CYS A 141 -5.58 -27.82 -23.56
C CYS A 141 -5.40 -26.85 -22.39
N VAL A 142 -5.31 -25.55 -22.71
CA VAL A 142 -5.28 -24.47 -21.72
C VAL A 142 -6.65 -23.82 -21.68
N VAL A 143 -7.35 -23.96 -20.55
CA VAL A 143 -8.59 -23.22 -20.29
C VAL A 143 -8.26 -22.06 -19.37
N GLY A 144 -8.43 -20.83 -19.87
CA GLY A 144 -8.19 -19.60 -19.13
C GLY A 144 -9.50 -18.98 -18.63
N TRP A 145 -9.57 -18.65 -17.34
CA TRP A 145 -10.64 -17.80 -16.80
C TRP A 145 -10.10 -16.42 -16.49
N THR A 146 -10.84 -15.39 -16.90
CA THR A 146 -10.61 -14.01 -16.49
C THR A 146 -11.70 -13.61 -15.50
N TRP A 147 -11.33 -13.34 -14.25
CA TRP A 147 -12.28 -12.82 -13.26
C TRP A 147 -12.27 -11.29 -13.26
N SER A 148 -13.34 -10.65 -13.76
CA SER A 148 -13.54 -9.19 -13.71
C SER A 148 -14.53 -8.74 -12.61
N GLY A 149 -14.93 -9.66 -11.72
CA GLY A 149 -16.03 -9.47 -10.78
C GLY A 149 -15.68 -8.73 -9.50
N PHE A 150 -15.31 -7.44 -9.56
CA PHE A 150 -15.45 -6.53 -8.42
C PHE A 150 -16.74 -5.72 -8.58
N LYS A 151 -17.90 -6.33 -8.32
CA LYS A 151 -19.11 -5.56 -8.01
C LYS A 151 -19.17 -5.39 -6.50
N HIS A 152 -18.91 -4.17 -6.02
CA HIS A 152 -19.19 -3.77 -4.66
C HIS A 152 -20.70 -4.01 -4.43
N LYS A 153 -21.07 -5.05 -3.65
CA LYS A 153 -22.43 -5.12 -3.12
C LYS A 153 -22.52 -3.99 -2.11
N GLY A 154 -23.14 -2.88 -2.51
CA GLY A 154 -23.58 -1.86 -1.56
C GLY A 154 -24.48 -2.52 -0.54
N ASP A 155 -24.23 -2.23 0.73
CA ASP A 155 -25.10 -2.63 1.83
C ASP A 155 -26.53 -2.25 1.50
N LYS A 156 -27.38 -3.25 1.28
CA LYS A 156 -28.82 -3.07 1.40
C LYS A 156 -29.10 -3.01 2.88
N THR A 157 -29.14 -1.80 3.43
CA THR A 157 -29.83 -1.56 4.70
C THR A 157 -31.28 -2.03 4.53
N ASN A 158 -31.67 -3.00 5.34
CA ASN A 158 -33.02 -3.54 5.38
C ASN A 158 -33.98 -2.43 5.81
N GLY A 159 -34.71 -1.86 4.84
CA GLY A 159 -35.93 -1.12 5.12
C GLY A 159 -37.06 -2.10 5.42
N THR A 160 -37.45 -2.17 6.68
CA THR A 160 -38.70 -2.78 7.15
C THR A 160 -39.89 -2.12 6.44
N PRO A 161 -40.84 -2.88 5.86
CA PRO A 161 -42.13 -2.32 5.48
C PRO A 161 -43.03 -2.29 6.71
N ASN A 162 -43.50 -1.09 7.06
CA ASN A 162 -44.63 -0.92 7.98
C ASN A 162 -45.89 -1.50 7.33
N GLY A 163 -46.54 -2.40 8.05
CA GLY A 163 -47.91 -2.86 7.85
C GLY A 163 -48.58 -2.96 9.21
#